data_AF-A0A2W4JRS6-F1
#
_entry.id   AF-A0A2W4JRS6-F1
#
_cell.length_a   1.000
_cell.length_b   1.000
_cell.length_c   1.000
_cell.angle_alpha   90.00
_cell.angle_beta   90.00
_cell.angle_gamma   90.00
#
_symmetry.space_group_name_H-M   'P 1'
#
loop_
_entity.id
_entity.type
_entity.pdbx_description
1 polymer ?
#
loop_
_entity_poly.entity_id
_entity_poly.type
_entity_poly.pdbx_seq_one_letter_code
_entity_poly.pdbx_strand_id
1 'polypeptide(L)'
;MARVIDQTVLADIAAGTHHEPHAILGPHIEPGGVTVRVLRPLATTVEIITTEGEFPAEHLYEGIWQAELPGDEVPDYRVRVAYDGDPLVEDDPYRFLPTLGELDLHLIREGRHERLWEVLGANVRTFPSILGEVRGTSFAVWAPNARAVRVVGDFNFWRGTPHAMRSLGASGVWELFIPGVVEGTKYKFEILSRDGHWKQQADPMARHTEVPPQTASVVTSSAYAWGDHEWMERRASLEAHKAPMSVYEVHLGSWRQGRANRELGTSLVANART
;
A
#
# COMPACT_ATOMS: atom_id res chain seq x y z
N MET A 1 -9.82 29.30 -14.14
CA MET A 1 -11.06 28.57 -14.50
C MET A 1 -10.70 27.10 -14.41
N ALA A 2 -11.40 26.33 -13.59
CA ALA A 2 -11.04 24.93 -13.33
C ALA A 2 -11.01 24.10 -14.62
N ARG A 3 -10.08 23.16 -14.71
CA ARG A 3 -9.91 22.22 -15.81
C ARG A 3 -11.23 21.47 -16.06
N VAL A 4 -11.74 21.53 -17.29
CA VAL A 4 -12.87 20.70 -17.71
C VAL A 4 -12.39 19.26 -17.84
N ILE A 5 -12.96 18.36 -17.05
CA ILE A 5 -12.66 16.93 -17.06
C ILE A 5 -13.77 16.21 -17.81
N ASP A 6 -13.42 15.29 -18.71
CA ASP A 6 -14.38 14.44 -19.40
C ASP A 6 -15.17 13.61 -18.39
N GLN A 7 -16.50 13.59 -18.53
CA GLN A 7 -17.37 12.80 -17.66
C GLN A 7 -17.05 11.31 -17.71
N THR A 8 -16.55 10.78 -18.83
CA THR A 8 -16.15 9.36 -18.89
C THR A 8 -14.94 9.08 -17.98
N VAL A 9 -14.01 10.04 -17.88
CA VAL A 9 -12.87 9.93 -16.97
C VAL A 9 -13.34 10.01 -15.52
N LEU A 10 -14.26 10.93 -15.20
CA LEU A 10 -14.86 11.00 -13.85
C LEU A 10 -15.60 9.70 -13.49
N ALA A 11 -16.32 9.09 -14.43
CA ALA A 11 -16.96 7.79 -14.26
C ALA A 11 -15.94 6.68 -14.01
N ASP A 12 -14.86 6.62 -14.79
CA ASP A 12 -13.81 5.62 -14.60
C ASP A 12 -13.10 5.77 -13.24
N ILE A 13 -12.90 7.00 -12.77
CA ILE A 13 -12.32 7.31 -11.45
C ILE A 13 -13.30 6.92 -10.33
N ALA A 14 -14.55 7.37 -10.40
CA ALA A 14 -15.58 7.04 -9.42
C ALA A 14 -15.85 5.54 -9.35
N ALA A 15 -15.73 4.85 -10.49
CA ALA A 15 -15.80 3.41 -10.58
C ALA A 15 -14.46 2.71 -10.30
N GLY A 16 -13.37 3.40 -9.95
CA GLY A 16 -12.06 2.80 -9.64
C GLY A 16 -11.48 1.91 -10.75
N THR A 17 -11.72 2.26 -12.01
CA THR A 17 -11.25 1.55 -13.21
C THR A 17 -10.22 2.34 -14.02
N HIS A 18 -9.96 3.60 -13.64
CA HIS A 18 -8.94 4.42 -14.28
C HIS A 18 -7.53 3.97 -13.87
N HIS A 19 -6.59 3.96 -14.82
CA HIS A 19 -5.21 3.52 -14.59
C HIS A 19 -4.34 4.57 -13.88
N GLU A 20 -4.74 5.83 -13.92
CA GLU A 20 -3.98 6.96 -13.35
C GLU A 20 -4.91 7.84 -12.50
N PRO A 21 -5.35 7.38 -11.31
CA PRO A 21 -6.26 8.16 -10.47
C PRO A 21 -5.66 9.47 -9.96
N HIS A 22 -4.35 9.52 -9.76
CA HIS A 22 -3.63 10.73 -9.32
C HIS A 22 -3.60 11.86 -10.37
N ALA A 23 -3.95 11.58 -11.63
CA ALA A 23 -4.08 12.63 -12.64
C ALA A 23 -5.35 13.48 -12.44
N ILE A 24 -6.28 13.01 -11.62
CA ILE A 24 -7.58 13.64 -11.34
C ILE A 24 -7.76 13.90 -9.85
N LEU A 25 -7.53 12.87 -9.01
CA LEU A 25 -7.60 12.97 -7.55
C LEU A 25 -6.31 13.59 -6.99
N GLY A 26 -6.40 14.08 -5.75
CA GLY A 26 -5.34 14.80 -5.08
C GLY A 26 -5.32 16.30 -5.45
N PRO A 27 -4.23 17.01 -5.09
CA PRO A 27 -4.06 18.42 -5.36
C PRO A 27 -3.47 18.67 -6.75
N HIS A 28 -4.00 19.65 -7.46
CA HIS A 28 -3.54 20.08 -8.78
C HIS A 28 -3.40 21.60 -8.81
N ILE A 29 -2.24 22.11 -9.20
CA ILE A 29 -2.05 23.56 -9.40
C ILE A 29 -2.69 23.94 -10.73
N GLU A 30 -3.66 24.85 -10.70
CA GLU A 30 -4.44 25.29 -11.86
C GLU A 30 -4.43 26.83 -11.98
N PRO A 31 -4.77 27.41 -13.15
CA PRO A 31 -4.89 28.86 -13.28
C PRO A 31 -5.99 29.43 -12.36
N GLY A 32 -5.56 30.01 -11.23
CA GLY A 32 -6.42 30.63 -10.23
C GLY A 32 -6.31 30.02 -8.82
N GLY A 33 -5.53 28.97 -8.62
CA GLY A 33 -5.38 28.35 -7.30
C GLY A 33 -4.86 26.92 -7.34
N VAL A 34 -5.04 26.22 -6.21
CA VAL A 34 -4.87 24.78 -6.11
C VAL A 34 -6.26 24.14 -6.05
N THR A 35 -6.54 23.25 -6.97
CA THR A 35 -7.77 22.45 -6.96
C THR A 35 -7.50 21.10 -6.31
N VAL A 36 -8.21 20.79 -5.24
CA VAL A 36 -8.11 19.50 -4.55
C VAL A 36 -9.34 18.66 -4.86
N ARG A 37 -9.13 17.45 -5.37
CA ARG A 37 -10.21 16.51 -5.72
C ARG A 37 -10.08 15.22 -4.93
N VAL A 38 -11.16 14.81 -4.25
CA VAL A 38 -11.17 13.60 -3.42
C VAL A 38 -12.36 12.71 -3.77
N LEU A 39 -12.18 11.40 -3.67
CA LEU A 39 -13.25 10.42 -3.85
C LEU A 39 -13.80 9.99 -2.48
N ARG A 40 -15.02 10.44 -2.16
CA ARG A 40 -15.80 10.13 -0.95
C ARG A 40 -17.25 9.79 -1.33
N PRO A 41 -17.50 8.56 -1.83
CA PRO A 41 -18.84 8.11 -2.20
C PRO A 41 -19.78 8.12 -0.99
N LEU A 42 -21.01 8.61 -1.17
CA LEU A 42 -22.03 8.71 -0.13
C LEU A 42 -21.75 9.74 0.99
N ALA A 43 -20.67 10.52 0.90
CA ALA A 43 -20.46 11.62 1.84
C ALA A 43 -21.58 12.67 1.71
N THR A 44 -21.93 13.30 2.83
CA THR A 44 -22.90 14.40 2.89
C THR A 44 -22.20 15.75 2.76
N THR A 45 -21.03 15.89 3.38
CA THR A 45 -20.15 17.05 3.21
C THR A 45 -18.69 16.62 3.14
N VAL A 46 -17.90 17.42 2.42
CA VAL A 46 -16.45 17.29 2.32
C VAL A 46 -15.83 18.67 2.44
N GLU A 47 -14.79 18.80 3.25
CA GLU A 47 -14.03 20.04 3.42
C GLU A 47 -12.53 19.72 3.41
N ILE A 48 -11.74 20.62 2.83
CA ILE A 48 -10.28 20.56 2.87
C ILE A 48 -9.79 21.50 3.96
N ILE A 49 -9.09 20.96 4.96
CA ILE A 49 -8.52 21.70 6.08
C ILE A 49 -7.04 21.92 5.81
N THR A 50 -6.60 23.18 5.82
CA THR A 50 -5.18 23.56 5.79
C THR A 50 -4.82 24.37 7.03
N THR A 51 -3.55 24.80 7.14
CA THR A 51 -3.13 25.77 8.17
C THR A 51 -3.73 27.17 7.96
N GLU A 52 -4.22 27.47 6.75
CA GLU A 52 -4.73 28.78 6.37
C GLU A 52 -6.25 28.89 6.49
N GLY A 53 -6.96 27.77 6.50
CA GLY A 53 -8.41 27.76 6.63
C GLY A 53 -9.06 26.44 6.24
N GLU A 54 -10.38 26.49 6.15
CA GLU A 54 -11.23 25.36 5.77
C GLU A 54 -11.97 25.72 4.47
N PHE A 55 -11.89 24.83 3.49
CA PHE A 55 -12.40 25.05 2.15
C PHE A 55 -13.46 24.00 1.84
N PRO A 56 -14.76 24.37 1.79
CA PRO A 56 -15.81 23.42 1.47
C PRO A 56 -15.66 22.93 0.03
N ALA A 57 -15.84 21.63 -0.15
CA ALA A 57 -15.81 21.01 -1.46
C ALA A 57 -17.23 20.91 -2.05
N GLU A 58 -17.35 21.14 -3.35
CA GLU A 58 -18.56 20.93 -4.11
C GLU A 58 -18.56 19.51 -4.71
N HIS A 59 -19.73 18.87 -4.73
CA HIS A 59 -19.87 17.57 -5.36
C HIS A 59 -19.81 17.71 -6.88
N LEU A 60 -18.87 17.01 -7.50
CA LEU A 60 -18.63 17.07 -8.94
C LEU A 60 -19.30 15.91 -9.68
N TYR A 61 -19.06 14.67 -9.24
CA TYR A 61 -19.54 13.47 -9.93
C TYR A 61 -19.44 12.20 -9.06
N GLU A 62 -20.53 11.47 -8.84
CA GLU A 62 -20.56 10.15 -8.16
C GLU A 62 -19.60 9.97 -6.96
N GLY A 63 -19.51 10.98 -6.09
CA GLY A 63 -18.67 10.95 -4.89
C GLY A 63 -17.28 11.57 -5.08
N ILE A 64 -16.96 12.08 -6.26
CA ILE A 64 -15.83 12.99 -6.48
C ILE A 64 -16.26 14.37 -6.01
N TRP A 65 -15.49 14.95 -5.10
CA TRP A 65 -15.67 16.28 -4.55
C TRP A 65 -14.49 17.16 -4.93
N GLN A 66 -14.73 18.46 -5.14
CA GLN A 66 -13.73 19.42 -5.56
C GLN A 66 -13.76 20.66 -4.65
N ALA A 67 -12.61 21.05 -4.12
CA ALA A 67 -12.41 22.32 -3.43
C ALA A 67 -11.35 23.16 -4.14
N GLU A 68 -11.56 24.47 -4.17
CA GLU A 68 -10.60 25.45 -4.69
C GLU A 68 -9.91 26.15 -3.52
N LEU A 69 -8.58 26.10 -3.51
CA LEU A 69 -7.73 26.74 -2.52
C LEU A 69 -6.95 27.89 -3.17
N PRO A 70 -6.72 29.01 -2.47
CA PRO A 70 -5.86 30.07 -2.96
C PRO A 70 -4.37 29.63 -2.99
N GLY A 71 -3.58 30.29 -3.82
CA GLY A 71 -2.12 30.07 -3.91
C GLY A 71 -1.65 29.34 -5.17
N ASP A 72 -0.34 29.19 -5.30
CA ASP A 72 0.34 28.55 -6.43
C ASP A 72 1.23 27.37 -6.02
N GLU A 73 1.24 27.03 -4.72
CA GLU A 73 1.91 25.87 -4.16
C GLU A 73 0.90 24.95 -3.47
N VAL A 74 1.09 23.64 -3.58
CA VAL A 74 0.22 22.65 -2.92
C VAL A 74 0.43 22.71 -1.40
N PRO A 75 -0.59 23.10 -0.61
CA PRO A 75 -0.45 23.14 0.85
C PRO A 75 -0.51 21.72 1.42
N ASP A 76 -0.03 21.58 2.66
CA ASP A 76 -0.37 20.41 3.47
C ASP A 76 -1.84 20.50 3.92
N TYR A 77 -2.58 19.40 3.84
CA TYR A 77 -4.01 19.41 4.13
C TYR A 77 -4.52 18.09 4.73
N ARG A 78 -5.71 18.15 5.31
CA ARG A 78 -6.54 17.00 5.69
C ARG A 78 -7.93 17.13 5.08
N VAL A 79 -8.59 16.00 4.91
CA VAL A 79 -9.95 15.92 4.39
C VAL A 79 -10.89 15.69 5.56
N ARG A 80 -11.80 16.62 5.82
CA ARG A 80 -12.93 16.41 6.72
C ARG A 80 -14.09 15.87 5.91
N VAL A 81 -14.66 14.74 6.34
CA VAL A 81 -15.76 14.09 5.64
C VAL A 81 -16.85 13.75 6.64
N ALA A 82 -18.07 14.16 6.33
CA ALA A 82 -19.26 13.71 7.04
C ALA A 82 -20.01 12.68 6.20
N TYR A 83 -20.49 11.64 6.86
CA TYR A 83 -21.46 10.68 6.32
C TYR A 83 -22.72 10.78 7.18
N ASP A 84 -23.03 9.71 7.93
CA ASP A 84 -23.99 9.70 9.03
C ASP A 84 -23.23 9.70 10.36
N GLY A 85 -23.35 10.77 11.15
CA GLY A 85 -22.69 10.91 12.45
C GLY A 85 -21.58 11.95 12.47
N ASP A 86 -20.61 11.74 13.38
CA ASP A 86 -19.52 12.70 13.59
C ASP A 86 -18.56 12.72 12.37
N PRO A 87 -18.10 13.91 11.95
CA PRO A 87 -17.18 14.02 10.83
C PRO A 87 -15.82 13.40 11.17
N LEU A 88 -15.24 12.71 10.18
CA LEU A 88 -13.91 12.14 10.25
C LEU A 88 -12.91 13.09 9.60
N VAL A 89 -11.71 13.20 10.18
CA VAL A 89 -10.59 13.95 9.59
C VAL A 89 -9.49 12.97 9.25
N GLU A 90 -9.16 12.86 7.97
CA GLU A 90 -8.21 11.88 7.44
C GLU A 90 -7.23 12.56 6.47
N ASP A 91 -6.12 11.89 6.19
CA ASP A 91 -5.23 12.32 5.11
C ASP A 91 -5.70 11.73 3.76
N ASP A 92 -5.26 12.31 2.65
CA ASP A 92 -5.65 11.93 1.31
C ASP A 92 -4.59 11.00 0.67
N PRO A 93 -4.92 9.74 0.34
CA PRO A 93 -4.01 8.83 -0.36
C PRO A 93 -3.43 9.42 -1.66
N TYR A 94 -4.19 10.28 -2.34
CA TYR A 94 -3.86 10.77 -3.69
C TYR A 94 -2.97 12.02 -3.70
N ARG A 95 -2.61 12.57 -2.54
CA ARG A 95 -1.67 13.71 -2.47
C ARG A 95 -0.20 13.29 -2.44
N PHE A 96 0.09 12.00 -2.28
CA PHE A 96 1.45 11.49 -2.14
C PHE A 96 2.09 11.16 -3.50
N LEU A 97 3.33 11.58 -3.67
CA LEU A 97 4.16 11.24 -4.83
C LEU A 97 4.44 9.72 -4.90
N PRO A 98 4.81 9.18 -6.08
CA PRO A 98 5.23 7.79 -6.23
C PRO A 98 6.26 7.36 -5.19
N THR A 99 6.00 6.23 -4.53
CA THR A 99 6.91 5.70 -3.50
C THR A 99 8.04 4.83 -4.04
N LEU A 100 8.04 4.56 -5.36
CA LEU A 100 9.10 3.90 -6.12
C LEU A 100 9.77 4.89 -7.07
N GLY A 101 11.10 4.89 -7.11
CA GLY A 101 11.88 5.76 -8.00
C GLY A 101 12.12 5.14 -9.38
N GLU A 102 12.61 5.95 -10.32
CA GLU A 102 12.89 5.49 -11.69
C GLU A 102 13.92 4.35 -11.75
N LEU A 103 14.94 4.38 -10.86
CA LEU A 103 15.95 3.33 -10.77
C LEU A 103 15.33 1.99 -10.35
N ASP A 104 14.44 2.00 -9.37
CA ASP A 104 13.74 0.79 -8.91
C ASP A 104 12.92 0.20 -10.06
N LEU A 105 12.14 1.04 -10.74
CA LEU A 105 11.32 0.65 -11.89
C LEU A 105 12.17 0.10 -13.04
N HIS A 106 13.34 0.69 -13.29
CA HIS A 106 14.29 0.22 -14.29
C HIS A 106 14.83 -1.17 -13.93
N LEU A 107 15.35 -1.36 -12.71
CA LEU A 107 15.88 -2.65 -12.25
C LEU A 107 14.82 -3.75 -12.19
N ILE A 108 13.57 -3.41 -11.86
CA ILE A 108 12.43 -4.34 -11.92
C ILE A 108 12.22 -4.82 -13.36
N ARG A 109 12.21 -3.91 -14.33
CA ARG A 109 12.02 -4.24 -15.75
C ARG A 109 13.14 -5.10 -16.31
N GLU A 110 14.38 -4.90 -15.85
CA GLU A 110 15.53 -5.72 -16.24
C GLU A 110 15.58 -7.07 -15.51
N GLY A 111 14.74 -7.30 -14.50
CA GLY A 111 14.82 -8.50 -13.65
C GLY A 111 16.07 -8.55 -12.78
N ARG A 112 16.65 -7.38 -12.46
CA ARG A 112 17.93 -7.23 -11.75
C ARG A 112 17.80 -6.58 -10.37
N HIS A 113 16.58 -6.31 -9.92
CA HIS A 113 16.36 -5.71 -8.63
C HIS A 113 16.58 -6.72 -7.48
N GLU A 114 17.77 -6.70 -6.87
CA GLU A 114 18.18 -7.69 -5.86
C GLU A 114 17.42 -7.58 -4.53
N ARG A 115 16.78 -6.43 -4.24
CA ARG A 115 16.02 -6.17 -3.00
C ARG A 115 14.55 -5.88 -3.27
N LEU A 116 13.93 -6.65 -4.16
CA LEU A 116 12.58 -6.40 -4.67
C LEU A 116 11.52 -6.27 -3.57
N TRP A 117 11.70 -6.98 -2.46
CA TRP A 117 10.82 -6.96 -1.28
C TRP A 117 10.76 -5.61 -0.55
N GLU A 118 11.65 -4.67 -0.83
CA GLU A 118 11.65 -3.33 -0.21
C GLU A 118 10.81 -2.31 -0.97
N VAL A 119 10.58 -2.58 -2.25
CA VAL A 119 9.87 -1.69 -3.17
C VAL A 119 8.51 -2.25 -3.58
N LEU A 120 8.39 -3.57 -3.73
CA LEU A 120 7.11 -4.25 -3.93
C LEU A 120 6.50 -4.76 -2.62
N GLY A 121 5.21 -5.05 -2.68
CA GLY A 121 4.38 -5.50 -1.57
C GLY A 121 3.89 -4.34 -0.69
N ALA A 122 3.59 -4.66 0.57
CA ALA A 122 3.18 -3.69 1.59
C ALA A 122 4.38 -3.23 2.44
N ASN A 123 4.72 -1.94 2.34
CA ASN A 123 5.82 -1.31 3.06
C ASN A 123 5.31 -0.15 3.92
N VAL A 124 5.40 -0.30 5.24
CA VAL A 124 5.06 0.78 6.19
C VAL A 124 6.07 1.91 6.02
N ARG A 125 5.57 3.14 5.86
CA ARG A 125 6.36 4.36 5.67
C ARG A 125 5.83 5.47 6.57
N THR A 126 6.72 6.39 6.91
CA THR A 126 6.39 7.62 7.63
C THR A 126 6.88 8.80 6.79
N PHE A 127 6.00 9.76 6.55
CA PHE A 127 6.33 11.01 5.87
C PHE A 127 6.16 12.19 6.83
N PRO A 128 7.09 13.16 6.85
CA PRO A 128 6.88 14.39 7.58
C PRO A 128 5.75 15.21 6.94
N SER A 129 4.91 15.85 7.75
CA SER A 129 3.96 16.85 7.28
C SER A 129 3.83 17.97 8.31
N ILE A 130 3.43 19.17 7.85
CA ILE A 130 3.23 20.36 8.68
C ILE A 130 2.14 20.09 9.72
N LEU A 131 1.13 19.28 9.36
CA LEU A 131 0.04 18.85 10.22
C LEU A 131 0.36 17.58 11.04
N GLY A 132 1.65 17.26 11.20
CA GLY A 132 2.14 16.09 11.94
C GLY A 132 2.61 14.95 11.05
N GLU A 133 3.41 14.03 11.59
CA GLU A 133 3.92 12.89 10.81
C GLU A 133 2.78 11.99 10.33
N VAL A 134 2.87 11.57 9.06
CA VAL A 134 1.89 10.71 8.43
C VAL A 134 2.48 9.32 8.30
N ARG A 135 1.95 8.39 9.09
CA ARG A 135 2.29 6.98 9.02
C ARG A 135 1.26 6.24 8.19
N GLY A 136 1.71 5.39 7.27
CA GLY A 136 0.84 4.61 6.39
C GLY A 136 1.59 3.48 5.70
N THR A 137 0.95 2.87 4.72
CA THR A 137 1.55 1.75 3.97
C THR A 137 1.57 2.07 2.48
N SER A 138 2.75 1.95 1.88
CA SER A 138 2.93 1.90 0.43
C SER A 138 2.62 0.48 -0.03
N PHE A 139 1.71 0.37 -0.99
CA PHE A 139 1.36 -0.87 -1.66
C PHE A 139 1.86 -0.81 -3.08
N ALA A 140 2.61 -1.83 -3.51
CA ALA A 140 3.03 -1.95 -4.90
C ALA A 140 2.96 -3.39 -5.41
N VAL A 141 2.41 -3.59 -6.61
CA VAL A 141 2.27 -4.91 -7.23
C VAL A 141 2.57 -4.86 -8.72
N TRP A 142 3.25 -5.88 -9.22
CA TRP A 142 3.50 -6.04 -10.65
C TRP A 142 2.30 -6.74 -11.31
N ALA A 143 1.57 -5.99 -12.13
CA ALA A 143 0.39 -6.47 -12.86
C ALA A 143 0.30 -5.79 -14.24
N PRO A 144 1.25 -6.08 -15.17
CA PRO A 144 1.42 -5.32 -16.42
C PRO A 144 0.22 -5.39 -17.37
N ASN A 145 -0.59 -6.44 -17.26
CA ASN A 145 -1.75 -6.64 -18.13
C ASN A 145 -3.07 -6.24 -17.47
N ALA A 146 -3.06 -5.75 -16.22
CA ALA A 146 -4.26 -5.28 -15.55
C ALA A 146 -4.79 -4.00 -16.23
N ARG A 147 -6.12 -3.85 -16.27
CA ARG A 147 -6.77 -2.58 -16.66
C ARG A 147 -6.78 -1.59 -15.51
N ALA A 148 -6.97 -2.09 -14.29
CA ALA A 148 -6.97 -1.34 -13.05
C ALA A 148 -6.58 -2.26 -11.90
N VAL A 149 -6.01 -1.68 -10.85
CA VAL A 149 -5.71 -2.37 -9.60
C VAL A 149 -6.18 -1.51 -8.43
N ARG A 150 -6.71 -2.15 -7.40
CA ARG A 150 -7.12 -1.52 -6.15
C ARG A 150 -6.53 -2.29 -4.96
N VAL A 151 -6.45 -1.62 -3.83
CA VAL A 151 -6.17 -2.28 -2.54
C VAL A 151 -7.50 -2.45 -1.79
N VAL A 152 -7.82 -3.67 -1.38
CA VAL A 152 -8.98 -3.98 -0.53
C VAL A 152 -8.49 -4.52 0.80
N GLY A 153 -9.17 -4.18 1.89
CA GLY A 153 -8.81 -4.66 3.21
C GLY A 153 -9.74 -4.17 4.31
N ASP A 154 -9.37 -4.41 5.56
CA ASP A 154 -10.19 -4.06 6.72
C ASP A 154 -10.52 -2.55 6.75
N PHE A 155 -9.54 -1.71 6.37
CA PHE A 155 -9.63 -0.25 6.36
C PHE A 155 -10.65 0.34 5.38
N ASN A 156 -11.10 -0.44 4.38
CA ASN A 156 -12.10 -0.02 3.41
C ASN A 156 -13.27 -0.99 3.30
N PHE A 157 -13.49 -1.81 4.34
CA PHE A 157 -14.55 -2.81 4.40
C PHE A 157 -14.54 -3.74 3.18
N TRP A 158 -13.35 -4.05 2.67
CA TRP A 158 -13.15 -4.86 1.47
C TRP A 158 -13.80 -4.30 0.20
N ARG A 159 -13.98 -2.96 0.13
CA ARG A 159 -14.46 -2.23 -1.05
C ARG A 159 -13.31 -1.44 -1.69
N GLY A 160 -12.92 -1.82 -2.90
CA GLY A 160 -11.70 -1.29 -3.50
C GLY A 160 -11.83 0.08 -4.18
N THR A 161 -13.06 0.52 -4.48
CA THR A 161 -13.30 1.72 -5.28
C THR A 161 -12.59 2.98 -4.75
N PRO A 162 -12.57 3.27 -3.44
CA PRO A 162 -11.88 4.45 -2.90
C PRO A 162 -10.35 4.37 -2.90
N HIS A 163 -9.77 3.19 -3.22
CA HIS A 163 -8.33 2.93 -3.12
C HIS A 163 -7.80 2.30 -4.41
N ALA A 164 -8.14 2.93 -5.55
CA ALA A 164 -7.57 2.62 -6.86
C ALA A 164 -6.11 3.06 -6.93
N MET A 165 -5.25 2.19 -7.47
CA MET A 165 -3.81 2.39 -7.60
C MET A 165 -3.46 3.06 -8.94
N ARG A 166 -2.35 3.79 -8.98
CA ARG A 166 -1.78 4.31 -10.24
C ARG A 166 -0.87 3.30 -10.90
N SER A 167 -0.91 3.22 -12.22
CA SER A 167 0.09 2.54 -13.02
C SER A 167 1.33 3.41 -13.16
N LEU A 168 2.52 2.87 -12.87
CA LEU A 168 3.81 3.54 -13.04
C LEU A 168 4.36 3.30 -14.46
N GLY A 169 3.54 3.66 -15.45
CA GLY A 169 3.87 3.61 -16.87
C GLY A 169 4.23 2.21 -17.39
N ALA A 170 5.24 2.13 -18.25
CA ALA A 170 5.65 0.89 -18.92
C ALA A 170 6.30 -0.16 -18.01
N SER A 171 6.46 0.11 -16.71
CA SER A 171 6.97 -0.87 -15.74
C SER A 171 5.98 -2.00 -15.46
N GLY A 172 4.67 -1.74 -15.63
CA GLY A 172 3.60 -2.64 -15.21
C GLY A 172 3.44 -2.73 -13.69
N VAL A 173 4.12 -1.89 -12.92
CA VAL A 173 3.95 -1.76 -11.48
C VAL A 173 2.78 -0.82 -11.19
N TRP A 174 1.92 -1.24 -10.28
CA TRP A 174 0.82 -0.44 -9.74
C TRP A 174 1.18 -0.04 -8.32
N GLU A 175 0.91 1.20 -7.94
CA GLU A 175 1.29 1.73 -6.64
C GLU A 175 0.23 2.65 -6.03
N LEU A 176 0.12 2.62 -4.70
CA LEU A 176 -0.66 3.55 -3.89
C LEU A 176 -0.10 3.60 -2.46
N PHE A 177 0.07 4.80 -1.91
CA PHE A 177 0.29 4.99 -0.48
C PHE A 177 -1.04 5.28 0.22
N ILE A 178 -1.33 4.55 1.29
CA ILE A 178 -2.57 4.73 2.07
C ILE A 178 -2.19 5.15 3.49
N PRO A 179 -2.45 6.43 3.86
CA PRO A 179 -2.27 6.93 5.23
C PRO A 179 -3.11 6.14 6.24
N GLY A 180 -2.63 6.02 7.47
CA GLY A 180 -3.34 5.35 8.57
C GLY A 180 -3.33 3.82 8.51
N VAL A 181 -3.02 3.21 7.36
CA VAL A 181 -2.87 1.76 7.24
C VAL A 181 -1.50 1.32 7.77
N VAL A 182 -1.52 0.51 8.84
CA VAL A 182 -0.32 0.07 9.58
C VAL A 182 -0.29 -1.45 9.76
N GLU A 183 0.72 -1.95 10.47
CA GLU A 183 0.93 -3.38 10.73
C GLU A 183 -0.31 -4.07 11.34
N GLY A 184 -0.53 -5.32 10.96
CA GLY A 184 -1.68 -6.12 11.38
C GLY A 184 -2.90 -5.97 10.48
N THR A 185 -2.96 -4.92 9.64
CA THR A 185 -4.04 -4.74 8.67
C THR A 185 -4.05 -5.84 7.62
N LYS A 186 -5.20 -6.47 7.40
CA LYS A 186 -5.39 -7.47 6.33
C LYS A 186 -5.74 -6.78 5.02
N TYR A 187 -5.18 -7.28 3.92
CA TYR A 187 -5.43 -6.75 2.59
C TYR A 187 -5.29 -7.80 1.49
N LYS A 188 -5.83 -7.45 0.31
CA LYS A 188 -5.61 -8.11 -0.98
C LYS A 188 -5.50 -7.05 -2.08
N PHE A 189 -4.94 -7.45 -3.21
CA PHE A 189 -5.09 -6.69 -4.45
C PHE A 189 -6.35 -7.12 -5.19
N GLU A 190 -7.19 -6.17 -5.54
CA GLU A 190 -8.33 -6.40 -6.42
C GLU A 190 -7.92 -5.93 -7.83
N ILE A 191 -7.84 -6.89 -8.77
CA ILE A 191 -7.25 -6.69 -10.10
C ILE A 191 -8.32 -6.84 -11.16
N LEU A 192 -8.49 -5.81 -12.01
CA LEU A 192 -9.35 -5.86 -13.18
C LEU A 192 -8.56 -6.43 -14.36
N SER A 193 -8.93 -7.63 -14.78
CA SER A 193 -8.35 -8.27 -15.97
C SER A 193 -8.79 -7.58 -17.27
N ARG A 194 -8.07 -7.83 -18.37
CA ARG A 194 -8.46 -7.38 -19.72
C ARG A 194 -9.83 -7.90 -20.14
N ASP A 195 -10.18 -9.09 -19.65
CA ASP A 195 -11.48 -9.74 -19.89
C ASP A 195 -12.63 -9.08 -19.11
N GLY A 196 -12.36 -8.03 -18.33
CA GLY A 196 -13.39 -7.23 -17.65
C GLY A 196 -13.83 -7.78 -16.29
N HIS A 197 -13.16 -8.81 -15.78
CA HIS A 197 -13.48 -9.40 -14.47
C HIS A 197 -12.50 -8.96 -13.39
N TRP A 198 -13.06 -8.60 -12.23
CA TRP A 198 -12.33 -8.36 -10.99
C TRP A 198 -11.94 -9.68 -10.30
N LYS A 199 -10.71 -9.77 -9.81
CA LYS A 199 -10.22 -10.89 -9.01
C LYS A 199 -9.45 -10.37 -7.82
N GLN A 200 -9.71 -10.92 -6.64
CA GLN A 200 -8.93 -10.64 -5.45
C GLN A 200 -7.76 -11.63 -5.34
N GLN A 201 -6.55 -11.11 -5.16
CA GLN A 201 -5.32 -11.87 -5.06
C GLN A 201 -4.59 -11.50 -3.78
N ALA A 202 -4.01 -12.51 -3.12
CA ALA A 202 -3.01 -12.27 -2.09
C ALA A 202 -1.81 -11.55 -2.71
N ASP A 203 -1.10 -10.76 -1.92
CA ASP A 203 0.12 -10.09 -2.34
C ASP A 203 1.22 -11.14 -2.65
N PRO A 204 1.79 -11.16 -3.87
CA PRO A 204 2.92 -12.02 -4.21
C PRO A 204 4.16 -11.80 -3.32
N MET A 205 4.27 -10.61 -2.72
CA MET A 205 5.35 -10.19 -1.82
C MET A 205 4.90 -10.14 -0.35
N ALA A 206 3.82 -10.85 0.02
CA ALA A 206 3.34 -10.91 1.39
C ALA A 206 4.42 -11.41 2.37
N ARG A 207 4.76 -10.60 3.36
CA ARG A 207 5.68 -10.98 4.46
C ARG A 207 4.97 -11.75 5.58
N HIS A 208 3.66 -11.58 5.68
CA HIS A 208 2.80 -12.29 6.61
C HIS A 208 1.44 -12.53 5.95
N THR A 209 0.78 -13.61 6.35
CA THR A 209 -0.50 -14.05 5.79
C THR A 209 -1.42 -14.48 6.91
N GLU A 210 -2.72 -14.45 6.66
CA GLU A 210 -3.68 -15.08 7.56
C GLU A 210 -3.44 -16.60 7.65
N VAL A 211 -3.87 -17.18 8.76
CA VAL A 211 -3.82 -18.64 8.94
C VAL A 211 -4.81 -19.31 7.98
N PRO A 212 -4.40 -20.35 7.23
CA PRO A 212 -5.31 -21.13 6.39
C PRO A 212 -6.55 -21.60 7.16
N PRO A 213 -7.74 -21.64 6.51
CA PRO A 213 -7.99 -21.50 5.07
C PRO A 213 -8.13 -20.05 4.57
N GLN A 214 -7.90 -19.05 5.44
CA GLN A 214 -7.95 -17.65 5.04
C GLN A 214 -6.79 -17.31 4.09
N THR A 215 -6.97 -16.25 3.30
CA THR A 215 -6.09 -15.96 2.15
C THR A 215 -5.65 -14.51 2.04
N ALA A 216 -5.97 -13.64 3.02
CA ALA A 216 -5.45 -12.27 2.97
C ALA A 216 -3.96 -12.22 3.32
N SER A 217 -3.30 -11.24 2.73
CA SER A 217 -1.98 -10.79 3.17
C SER A 217 -2.14 -9.86 4.37
N VAL A 218 -1.12 -9.76 5.20
CA VAL A 218 -1.13 -8.91 6.40
C VAL A 218 0.05 -7.95 6.34
N VAL A 219 -0.22 -6.65 6.49
CA VAL A 219 0.82 -5.61 6.56
C VAL A 219 1.74 -5.94 7.73
N THR A 220 3.05 -6.06 7.47
CA THR A 220 4.02 -6.47 8.49
C THR A 220 5.37 -5.77 8.29
N SER A 221 5.90 -5.26 9.38
CA SER A 221 7.28 -4.81 9.52
C SER A 221 7.97 -5.67 10.59
N SER A 222 9.28 -5.89 10.44
CA SER A 222 10.07 -6.61 11.45
C SER A 222 11.01 -5.65 12.15
N ALA A 223 10.99 -5.69 13.48
CA ALA A 223 11.96 -5.02 14.35
C ALA A 223 12.78 -6.04 15.16
N TYR A 224 12.86 -7.28 14.69
CA TYR A 224 13.55 -8.34 15.42
C TYR A 224 15.05 -8.08 15.50
N ALA A 225 15.58 -7.97 16.72
CA ALA A 225 17.01 -7.86 16.98
C ALA A 225 17.65 -9.24 17.03
N TRP A 226 18.48 -9.55 16.04
CA TRP A 226 19.21 -10.81 15.97
C TRP A 226 20.36 -10.87 16.98
N GLY A 227 20.59 -12.06 17.54
CA GLY A 227 21.65 -12.32 18.52
C GLY A 227 22.69 -13.34 18.06
N ASP A 228 22.80 -13.60 16.75
CA ASP A 228 23.59 -14.67 16.14
C ASP A 228 24.85 -14.17 15.41
N HIS A 229 25.39 -13.03 15.84
CA HIS A 229 26.51 -12.35 15.18
C HIS A 229 27.76 -13.24 15.02
N GLU A 230 28.20 -13.90 16.10
CA GLU A 230 29.37 -14.80 16.07
C GLU A 230 29.17 -15.96 15.06
N TRP A 231 27.95 -16.50 15.00
CA TRP A 231 27.60 -17.55 14.03
C TRP A 231 27.70 -17.05 12.59
N MET A 232 27.19 -15.84 12.32
CA MET A 232 27.22 -15.23 11.00
C MET A 232 28.64 -14.93 10.51
N GLU A 233 29.51 -14.42 11.39
CA GLU A 233 30.94 -14.19 11.07
C GLU A 233 31.67 -15.49 10.77
N ARG A 234 31.48 -16.51 11.62
CA ARG A 234 32.05 -17.83 11.40
C ARG A 234 31.56 -18.44 10.09
N ARG A 235 30.27 -18.32 9.78
CA ARG A 235 29.69 -18.85 8.54
C ARG A 235 30.32 -18.24 7.29
N ALA A 236 30.60 -16.94 7.29
CA ALA A 236 31.18 -16.24 6.15
C ALA A 236 32.62 -16.69 5.81
N SER A 237 33.37 -17.18 6.80
CA SER A 237 34.75 -17.66 6.61
C SER A 237 34.87 -19.16 6.34
N LEU A 238 33.79 -19.93 6.51
CA LEU A 238 33.81 -21.38 6.35
C LEU A 238 33.54 -21.82 4.91
N GLU A 239 34.38 -22.73 4.41
CA GLU A 239 34.10 -23.49 3.19
C GLU A 239 33.14 -24.65 3.51
N ALA A 240 31.83 -24.41 3.40
CA ALA A 240 30.79 -25.37 3.80
C ALA A 240 30.96 -26.78 3.21
N HIS A 241 31.49 -26.90 2.00
CA HIS A 241 31.72 -28.18 1.31
C HIS A 241 32.90 -29.00 1.86
N LYS A 242 33.77 -28.40 2.69
CA LYS A 242 34.89 -29.07 3.36
C LYS A 242 34.63 -29.29 4.85
N ALA A 243 33.57 -28.70 5.40
CA ALA A 243 33.21 -28.80 6.80
C ALA A 243 32.39 -30.08 7.09
N PRO A 244 32.45 -30.63 8.31
CA PRO A 244 31.58 -31.75 8.69
C PRO A 244 30.11 -31.31 8.65
N MET A 245 29.27 -32.11 8.00
CA MET A 245 27.84 -31.83 7.86
C MET A 245 27.02 -33.10 8.11
N SER A 246 26.17 -33.04 9.13
CA SER A 246 25.13 -34.04 9.40
C SER A 246 23.80 -33.28 9.49
N VAL A 247 22.85 -33.63 8.63
CA VAL A 247 21.57 -32.91 8.50
C VAL A 247 20.45 -33.76 9.07
N TYR A 248 19.72 -33.20 10.05
CA TYR A 248 18.47 -33.76 10.54
C TYR A 248 17.30 -33.06 9.86
N GLU A 249 16.67 -33.75 8.90
CA GLU A 249 15.52 -33.22 8.16
C GLU A 249 14.25 -33.24 9.05
N VAL A 250 13.51 -32.12 9.07
CA VAL A 250 12.34 -31.93 9.93
C VAL A 250 11.19 -31.29 9.17
N HIS A 251 10.01 -31.91 9.24
CA HIS A 251 8.74 -31.26 8.90
C HIS A 251 8.13 -30.59 10.14
N LEU A 252 8.18 -29.26 10.21
CA LEU A 252 7.78 -28.50 11.40
C LEU A 252 6.34 -28.79 11.86
N GLY A 253 5.40 -28.94 10.93
CA GLY A 253 3.97 -29.14 11.24
C GLY A 253 3.63 -30.51 11.85
N SER A 254 4.49 -31.52 11.69
CA SER A 254 4.24 -32.88 12.19
C SER A 254 5.30 -33.40 13.16
N TRP A 255 6.42 -32.70 13.34
CA TRP A 255 7.47 -33.13 14.26
C TRP A 255 7.00 -33.14 15.72
N ARG A 256 6.37 -32.05 16.16
CA ARG A 256 5.67 -31.96 17.44
C ARG A 256 4.42 -31.11 17.29
N GLN A 257 3.29 -31.78 17.09
CA GLN A 257 2.00 -31.12 16.85
C GLN A 257 1.56 -30.24 18.03
N GLY A 258 0.81 -29.18 17.71
CA GLY A 258 0.24 -28.26 18.71
C GLY A 258 1.24 -27.29 19.34
N ARG A 259 2.47 -27.18 18.80
CA ARG A 259 3.53 -26.31 19.32
C ARG A 259 3.71 -25.09 18.44
N ALA A 260 3.80 -23.92 19.06
CA ALA A 260 4.16 -22.69 18.35
C ALA A 260 5.65 -22.66 17.97
N ASN A 261 6.02 -21.86 16.96
CA ASN A 261 7.41 -21.72 16.49
C ASN A 261 8.42 -21.43 17.61
N ARG A 262 8.03 -20.63 18.61
CA ARG A 262 8.89 -20.31 19.76
C ARG A 262 9.22 -21.55 20.61
N GLU A 263 8.25 -22.41 20.86
CA GLU A 263 8.43 -23.65 21.63
C GLU A 263 9.23 -24.69 20.84
N LEU A 264 8.98 -24.74 19.53
CA LEU A 264 9.73 -25.59 18.60
C LEU A 264 11.21 -25.18 18.56
N GLY A 265 11.51 -23.88 18.55
CA GLY A 265 12.90 -23.38 18.57
C GLY A 265 13.71 -23.91 19.74
N THR A 266 13.17 -23.86 20.97
CA THR A 266 13.85 -24.42 22.15
C THR A 266 13.97 -25.94 22.08
N SER A 267 12.87 -26.62 21.71
CA SER A 267 12.82 -28.09 21.68
C SER A 267 13.74 -28.67 20.62
N LEU A 268 13.79 -28.09 19.41
CA LEU A 268 14.62 -28.56 18.30
C LEU A 268 16.10 -28.43 18.64
N VAL A 269 16.52 -27.28 19.18
CA VAL A 269 17.92 -27.04 19.56
C VAL A 269 18.38 -28.03 20.62
N ALA A 270 17.52 -28.38 21.58
CA ALA A 270 17.86 -29.38 22.60
C ALA A 270 18.05 -30.79 22.02
N ASN A 271 17.18 -31.22 21.10
CA ASN A 271 17.27 -32.56 20.48
C ASN A 271 18.44 -32.68 19.49
N ALA A 272 18.85 -31.59 18.85
CA ALA A 272 19.97 -31.61 17.91
C ALA A 272 21.35 -31.67 18.58
N ARG A 273 21.42 -31.50 19.92
CA ARG A 273 22.67 -31.53 20.71
C ARG A 273 22.98 -32.91 21.31
N THR A 274 22.04 -33.84 21.24
CA THR A 274 22.19 -35.25 21.64
C THR A 274 22.52 -36.11 20.43
#